data_AF-A0A066RLU7-F1
#
_entry.id   AF-A0A066RLU7-F1
#
_cell.length_a   1.000
_cell.length_b   1.000
_cell.length_c   1.000
_cell.angle_alpha   90.00
_cell.angle_beta   90.00
_cell.angle_gamma   90.00
#
_symmetry.space_group_name_H-M   'P 1'
#
loop_
_entity.id
_entity.type
_entity.pdbx_description
1 polymer ?
#
loop_
_entity_poly.entity_id
_entity_poly.type
_entity_poly.pdbx_seq_one_letter_code
_entity_poly.pdbx_strand_id
1 'polypeptide(L)'
;MTTSIQALVDQSNAAWENWNNLGYEKRITQLTQWSSKLASDVAAMVAFQCRNANAHVAEAELMPGPTGETNELYCAGRGIFVVTADADAPLVAVAGQLTAALVTGNTVLLCLPEDFEKSAQQIVSELEQAELPKGVVLSVSADKLDDLVRHTAVAGVVYAGKRETALTLSRDLAAREGLLGQLIAESDFASYPVIGSPTYSLRFVTERTRTINITAVGGNATLLELGSGEEAH
;
A
#
# COMPACT_ATOMS: atom_id res chain seq x y z
N MET A 1 -6.82 8.11 26.26
CA MET A 1 -6.69 9.34 25.45
C MET A 1 -7.08 8.99 24.03
N THR A 2 -8.12 9.61 23.47
CA THR A 2 -8.57 9.32 22.11
C THR A 2 -7.55 9.92 21.14
N THR A 3 -6.75 9.08 20.47
CA THR A 3 -5.78 9.54 19.47
C THR A 3 -6.51 10.27 18.35
N SER A 4 -6.09 11.49 17.99
CA SER A 4 -6.72 12.25 16.91
C SER A 4 -6.49 11.57 15.55
N ILE A 5 -7.38 11.81 14.58
CA ILE A 5 -7.23 11.27 13.23
C ILE A 5 -5.97 11.78 12.55
N GLN A 6 -5.64 13.05 12.76
CA GLN A 6 -4.39 13.63 12.25
C GLN A 6 -3.17 12.86 12.77
N ALA A 7 -3.12 12.53 14.07
CA ALA A 7 -2.01 11.77 14.63
C ALA A 7 -1.90 10.35 14.03
N LEU A 8 -3.03 9.69 13.75
CA LEU A 8 -3.04 8.38 13.06
C LEU A 8 -2.49 8.50 11.64
N VAL A 9 -2.94 9.51 10.90
CA VAL A 9 -2.48 9.79 9.53
C VAL A 9 -0.99 10.12 9.51
N ASP A 10 -0.51 10.95 10.42
CA ASP A 10 0.91 11.34 10.51
C ASP A 10 1.78 10.11 10.81
N GLN A 11 1.33 9.24 11.72
CA GLN A 11 2.03 8.01 12.05
C GLN A 11 2.10 7.04 10.86
N SER A 12 1.01 6.85 10.11
CA SER A 12 1.01 6.02 8.91
C SER A 12 1.86 6.61 7.79
N ASN A 13 1.81 7.93 7.57
CA ASN A 13 2.65 8.60 6.58
C ASN A 13 4.13 8.48 6.91
N ALA A 14 4.52 8.62 8.19
CA ALA A 14 5.90 8.45 8.62
C ALA A 14 6.44 7.02 8.37
N ALA A 15 5.58 6.01 8.44
CA ALA A 15 5.94 4.62 8.14
C ALA A 15 5.93 4.31 6.63
N TRP A 16 5.15 5.05 5.83
CA TRP A 16 4.87 4.71 4.45
C TRP A 16 6.09 4.71 3.55
N GLU A 17 6.95 5.72 3.63
CA GLU A 17 8.11 5.83 2.72
C GLU A 17 9.05 4.62 2.87
N ASN A 18 9.39 4.25 4.10
CA ASN A 18 10.24 3.09 4.37
C ASN A 18 9.56 1.77 3.95
N TRP A 19 8.25 1.65 4.19
CA TRP A 19 7.48 0.46 3.80
C TRP A 19 7.38 0.28 2.28
N ASN A 20 7.11 1.37 1.56
CA ASN A 20 7.01 1.40 0.11
C ASN A 20 8.36 1.05 -0.54
N ASN A 21 9.46 1.54 0.04
CA ASN A 21 10.83 1.28 -0.42
C ASN A 21 11.44 -0.05 0.05
N LEU A 22 10.76 -0.82 0.91
CA LEU A 22 11.29 -2.09 1.45
C LEU A 22 11.54 -3.16 0.35
N GLY A 23 10.81 -3.06 -0.76
CA GLY A 23 10.83 -4.03 -1.87
C GLY A 23 9.82 -5.16 -1.69
N TYR A 24 9.31 -5.69 -2.80
CA TYR A 24 8.25 -6.72 -2.79
C TYR A 24 8.67 -8.01 -2.11
N GLU A 25 9.90 -8.48 -2.32
CA GLU A 25 10.42 -9.72 -1.72
C GLU A 25 10.29 -9.70 -0.20
N LYS A 26 10.83 -8.67 0.47
CA LYS A 26 10.77 -8.53 1.92
C LYS A 26 9.33 -8.39 2.44
N ARG A 27 8.49 -7.59 1.77
CA ARG A 27 7.07 -7.48 2.14
C ARG A 27 6.35 -8.82 2.05
N ILE A 28 6.61 -9.59 0.99
CA ILE A 28 6.05 -10.94 0.80
C ILE A 28 6.55 -11.89 1.88
N THR A 29 7.82 -11.85 2.25
CA THR A 29 8.38 -12.67 3.34
C THR A 29 7.63 -12.43 4.65
N GLN A 30 7.47 -11.16 5.04
CA GLN A 30 6.79 -10.79 6.29
C GLN A 30 5.30 -11.19 6.27
N LEU A 31 4.61 -10.95 5.15
CA LEU A 31 3.21 -11.36 5.00
C LEU A 31 3.04 -12.88 4.97
N THR A 32 4.02 -13.61 4.43
CA THR A 32 4.02 -15.07 4.45
C THR A 32 4.24 -15.61 5.87
N GLN A 33 5.13 -14.99 6.64
CA GLN A 33 5.33 -15.32 8.05
C GLN A 33 4.04 -15.09 8.85
N TRP A 34 3.35 -13.97 8.64
CA TRP A 34 2.04 -13.73 9.24
C TRP A 34 1.01 -14.80 8.83
N SER A 35 0.93 -15.13 7.53
CA SER A 35 -0.04 -16.11 7.02
C SER A 35 0.05 -17.49 7.67
N SER A 36 1.24 -17.88 8.18
CA SER A 36 1.43 -19.16 8.86
C SER A 36 0.64 -19.33 10.17
N LYS A 37 0.15 -18.21 10.74
CA LYS A 37 -0.65 -18.18 11.98
C LYS A 37 -2.16 -18.20 11.71
N LEU A 38 -2.58 -18.06 10.45
CA LEU A 38 -3.97 -17.90 10.05
C LEU A 38 -4.64 -19.24 9.73
N ALA A 39 -5.97 -19.25 9.71
CA ALA A 39 -6.74 -20.37 9.18
C ALA A 39 -6.38 -20.62 7.70
N SER A 40 -6.51 -21.89 7.27
CA SER A 40 -6.02 -22.36 5.97
C SER A 40 -6.56 -21.56 4.76
N ASP A 41 -7.85 -21.25 4.76
CA ASP A 41 -8.52 -20.46 3.73
C ASP A 41 -8.03 -19.01 3.70
N VAL A 42 -7.87 -18.40 4.87
CA VAL A 42 -7.33 -17.04 5.02
C VAL A 42 -5.87 -16.99 4.54
N ALA A 43 -5.04 -17.94 4.98
CA ALA A 43 -3.65 -18.05 4.57
C ALA A 43 -3.51 -18.26 3.05
N ALA A 44 -4.39 -19.07 2.45
CA ALA A 44 -4.42 -19.27 1.00
C ALA A 44 -4.73 -17.97 0.25
N MET A 45 -5.65 -17.14 0.76
CA MET A 45 -5.94 -15.83 0.19
C MET A 45 -4.74 -14.86 0.34
N VAL A 46 -4.09 -14.82 1.51
CA VAL A 46 -2.86 -14.00 1.70
C VAL A 46 -1.79 -14.40 0.68
N ALA A 47 -1.53 -15.71 0.55
CA ALA A 47 -0.56 -16.23 -0.40
C ALA A 47 -0.96 -15.93 -1.86
N PHE A 48 -2.26 -15.98 -2.19
CA PHE A 48 -2.78 -15.60 -3.50
C PHE A 48 -2.47 -14.12 -3.81
N GLN A 49 -2.75 -13.20 -2.89
CA GLN A 49 -2.45 -11.78 -3.10
C GLN A 49 -0.95 -11.53 -3.27
N CYS A 50 -0.10 -12.15 -2.45
CA CYS A 50 1.35 -12.02 -2.56
C CYS A 50 1.89 -12.51 -3.90
N ARG A 51 1.47 -13.71 -4.36
CA ARG A 51 1.91 -14.26 -5.65
C ARG A 51 1.52 -13.36 -6.82
N ASN A 52 0.27 -12.88 -6.83
CA ASN A 52 -0.23 -12.06 -7.91
C ASN A 52 0.39 -10.65 -7.92
N ALA A 53 0.62 -10.05 -6.75
CA ALA A 53 1.36 -8.80 -6.67
C ALA A 53 2.79 -8.96 -7.22
N ASN A 54 3.47 -10.05 -6.86
CA ASN A 54 4.79 -10.34 -7.42
C ASN A 54 4.77 -10.50 -8.94
N ALA A 55 3.77 -11.20 -9.47
CA ALA A 55 3.67 -11.49 -10.91
C ALA A 55 3.27 -10.27 -11.75
N HIS A 56 2.53 -9.32 -11.20
CA HIS A 56 1.91 -8.25 -11.99
C HIS A 56 2.45 -6.84 -11.72
N VAL A 57 3.08 -6.58 -10.57
CA VAL A 57 3.48 -5.20 -10.19
C VAL A 57 4.88 -5.09 -9.57
N ALA A 58 5.60 -6.19 -9.35
CA ALA A 58 6.89 -6.15 -8.66
C ALA A 58 8.09 -5.84 -9.58
N GLU A 59 8.03 -6.26 -10.84
CA GLU A 59 9.11 -6.06 -11.79
C GLU A 59 9.15 -4.60 -12.28
N ALA A 60 10.34 -4.00 -12.27
CA ALA A 60 10.59 -2.70 -12.88
C ALA A 60 10.98 -2.89 -14.34
N GLU A 61 10.43 -2.06 -15.23
CA GLU A 61 10.70 -2.09 -16.66
C GLU A 61 11.80 -1.07 -16.99
N LEU A 62 12.87 -1.53 -17.64
CA LEU A 62 13.90 -0.64 -18.18
C LEU A 62 13.37 0.05 -19.43
N MET A 63 13.27 1.37 -19.38
CA MET A 63 12.74 2.19 -20.46
C MET A 63 13.86 2.65 -21.40
N PRO A 64 13.57 2.84 -22.70
CA PRO A 64 14.54 3.40 -23.64
C PRO A 64 15.00 4.80 -23.19
N GLY A 65 16.28 5.10 -23.39
CA GLY A 65 16.89 6.37 -23.01
C GLY A 65 18.18 6.67 -23.79
N PRO A 66 18.66 7.93 -23.75
CA PRO A 66 19.94 8.32 -24.34
C PRO A 66 21.13 7.69 -23.61
N THR A 67 22.30 7.67 -24.26
CA THR A 67 23.54 7.20 -23.65
C THR A 67 23.87 8.03 -22.40
N GLY A 68 24.23 7.35 -21.31
CA GLY A 68 24.54 8.02 -20.04
C GLY A 68 23.32 8.30 -19.18
N GLU A 69 22.14 7.79 -19.54
CA GLU A 69 20.92 7.85 -18.77
C GLU A 69 20.35 6.45 -18.53
N THR A 70 19.85 6.18 -17.33
CA THR A 70 19.06 4.97 -17.02
C THR A 70 17.66 5.39 -16.63
N ASN A 71 16.65 4.85 -17.32
CA ASN A 71 15.24 5.11 -17.06
C ASN A 71 14.54 3.81 -16.64
N GLU A 72 13.89 3.82 -15.49
CA GLU A 72 13.13 2.67 -14.97
C GLU A 72 11.69 3.08 -14.69
N LEU A 73 10.72 2.33 -15.23
CA LEU A 73 9.30 2.40 -14.89
C LEU A 73 9.00 1.34 -13.83
N TYR A 74 8.39 1.73 -12.71
CA TYR A 74 8.08 0.82 -11.62
C TYR A 74 6.76 1.20 -10.95
N CYS A 75 6.13 0.22 -10.29
CA CYS A 75 4.95 0.47 -9.46
C CYS A 75 5.35 0.81 -8.02
N ALA A 76 4.70 1.83 -7.45
CA ALA A 76 4.81 2.17 -6.04
C ALA A 76 3.41 2.18 -5.39
N GLY A 77 3.35 1.89 -4.09
CA GLY A 77 2.11 2.06 -3.33
C GLY A 77 1.59 3.49 -3.43
N ARG A 78 0.28 3.68 -3.25
CA ARG A 78 -0.41 4.97 -3.39
C ARG A 78 -0.43 5.80 -2.10
N GLY A 79 -0.32 5.17 -0.93
CA GLY A 79 -0.35 5.87 0.36
C GLY A 79 -1.11 5.10 1.43
N ILE A 80 -1.97 5.83 2.17
CA ILE A 80 -2.79 5.27 3.24
C ILE A 80 -4.08 4.69 2.66
N PHE A 81 -4.35 3.42 2.94
CA PHE A 81 -5.65 2.78 2.70
C PHE A 81 -6.41 2.57 4.00
N VAL A 82 -7.73 2.69 3.96
CA VAL A 82 -8.61 2.27 5.04
C VAL A 82 -9.17 0.90 4.68
N VAL A 83 -9.03 -0.09 5.57
CA VAL A 83 -9.70 -1.39 5.45
C VAL A 83 -10.89 -1.40 6.41
N THR A 84 -12.08 -1.60 5.86
CA THR A 84 -13.33 -1.71 6.63
C THR A 84 -14.24 -2.83 6.09
N ALA A 85 -15.27 -3.20 6.84
CA ALA A 85 -16.17 -4.29 6.46
C ALA A 85 -17.53 -4.18 7.17
N ASP A 86 -18.54 -4.88 6.65
CA ASP A 86 -19.75 -5.20 7.39
C ASP A 86 -19.46 -6.24 8.48
N ALA A 87 -20.29 -6.27 9.53
CA ALA A 87 -20.17 -7.18 10.67
C ALA A 87 -20.20 -8.67 10.29
N ASP A 88 -20.90 -9.02 9.21
CA ASP A 88 -21.05 -10.39 8.70
C ASP A 88 -20.05 -10.75 7.59
N ALA A 89 -19.12 -9.85 7.25
CA ALA A 89 -18.10 -10.14 6.25
C ALA A 89 -17.16 -11.27 6.72
N PRO A 90 -16.73 -12.17 5.82
CA PRO A 90 -15.80 -13.21 6.21
C PRO A 90 -14.38 -12.64 6.36
N LEU A 91 -13.64 -13.14 7.35
CA LEU A 91 -12.28 -12.67 7.64
C LEU A 91 -11.33 -12.81 6.44
N VAL A 92 -11.55 -13.79 5.57
CA VAL A 92 -10.79 -13.96 4.32
C VAL A 92 -10.87 -12.74 3.40
N ALA A 93 -12.02 -12.05 3.35
CA ALA A 93 -12.19 -10.84 2.55
C ALA A 93 -11.43 -9.65 3.17
N VAL A 94 -11.45 -9.52 4.49
CA VAL A 94 -10.69 -8.50 5.22
C VAL A 94 -9.19 -8.73 5.03
N ALA A 95 -8.71 -9.96 5.24
CA ALA A 95 -7.31 -10.32 5.12
C ALA A 95 -6.78 -10.20 3.69
N GLY A 96 -7.57 -10.57 2.68
CA GLY A 96 -7.21 -10.40 1.27
C GLY A 96 -7.02 -8.93 0.90
N GLN A 97 -7.95 -8.06 1.28
CA GLN A 97 -7.85 -6.62 1.03
C GLN A 97 -6.68 -5.98 1.78
N LEU A 98 -6.49 -6.34 3.06
CA LEU A 98 -5.35 -5.92 3.87
C LEU A 98 -4.03 -6.32 3.20
N THR A 99 -3.90 -7.58 2.78
CA THR A 99 -2.69 -8.12 2.16
C THR A 99 -2.37 -7.40 0.85
N ALA A 100 -3.37 -7.19 0.00
CA ALA A 100 -3.19 -6.53 -1.29
C ALA A 100 -2.67 -5.09 -1.13
N ALA A 101 -3.20 -4.35 -0.15
CA ALA A 101 -2.69 -3.01 0.18
C ALA A 101 -1.25 -3.08 0.71
N LEU A 102 -0.97 -3.99 1.65
CA LEU A 102 0.35 -4.09 2.27
C LEU A 102 1.44 -4.53 1.30
N VAL A 103 1.22 -5.58 0.52
CA VAL A 103 2.22 -6.15 -0.39
C VAL A 103 2.63 -5.17 -1.48
N THR A 104 1.72 -4.27 -1.87
CA THR A 104 1.95 -3.20 -2.86
C THR A 104 2.58 -1.95 -2.27
N GLY A 105 2.93 -1.94 -0.98
CA GLY A 105 3.68 -0.85 -0.34
C GLY A 105 2.80 0.26 0.25
N ASN A 106 1.53 -0.01 0.54
CA ASN A 106 0.64 0.92 1.23
C ASN A 106 0.66 0.69 2.74
N THR A 107 0.38 1.73 3.51
CA THR A 107 0.04 1.61 4.94
C THR A 107 -1.48 1.51 5.11
N VAL A 108 -1.92 0.91 6.20
CA VAL A 108 -3.33 0.60 6.43
C VAL A 108 -3.82 1.11 7.78
N LEU A 109 -4.95 1.80 7.73
CA LEU A 109 -5.80 2.06 8.90
C LEU A 109 -6.91 1.00 8.90
N LEU A 110 -6.81 0.06 9.83
CA LEU A 110 -7.75 -1.05 9.99
C LEU A 110 -8.93 -0.58 10.85
N CYS A 111 -10.00 -0.14 10.18
CA CYS A 111 -11.19 0.46 10.77
C CYS A 111 -12.38 -0.49 10.61
N LEU A 112 -12.41 -1.53 11.44
CA LEU A 112 -13.41 -2.60 11.40
C LEU A 112 -14.49 -2.40 12.47
N PRO A 113 -15.72 -2.93 12.27
CA PRO A 113 -16.77 -2.87 13.28
C PRO A 113 -16.42 -3.67 14.54
N GLU A 114 -17.15 -3.44 15.63
CA GLU A 114 -16.89 -4.03 16.95
C GLU A 114 -16.82 -5.57 16.93
N ASP A 115 -17.58 -6.21 16.04
CA ASP A 115 -17.56 -7.67 15.84
C ASP A 115 -16.16 -8.22 15.49
N PHE A 116 -15.29 -7.38 14.91
CA PHE A 116 -13.92 -7.72 14.55
C PHE A 116 -12.88 -7.21 15.54
N GLU A 117 -13.25 -6.57 16.65
CA GLU A 117 -12.29 -5.88 17.53
C GLU A 117 -11.13 -6.81 17.96
N LYS A 118 -11.47 -8.04 18.38
CA LYS A 118 -10.48 -9.06 18.76
C LYS A 118 -9.59 -9.47 17.58
N SER A 119 -10.19 -9.70 16.41
CA SER A 119 -9.46 -10.06 15.20
C SER A 119 -8.55 -8.92 14.73
N ALA A 120 -8.99 -7.67 14.81
CA ALA A 120 -8.19 -6.50 14.45
C ALA A 120 -6.96 -6.37 15.36
N GLN A 121 -7.14 -6.50 16.68
CA GLN A 121 -6.05 -6.48 17.64
C GLN A 121 -5.06 -7.63 17.41
N GLN A 122 -5.58 -8.85 17.15
CA GLN A 122 -4.76 -10.01 16.85
C GLN A 122 -3.96 -9.81 15.56
N ILE A 123 -4.59 -9.35 14.47
CA ILE A 123 -3.92 -9.08 13.19
C ILE A 123 -2.77 -8.09 13.38
N VAL A 124 -3.02 -6.96 14.05
CA VAL A 124 -1.97 -5.96 14.30
C VAL A 124 -0.83 -6.57 15.11
N SER A 125 -1.13 -7.27 16.19
CA SER A 125 -0.11 -7.93 17.02
C SER A 125 0.69 -8.98 16.25
N GLU A 126 0.05 -9.76 15.39
CA GLU A 126 0.72 -10.82 14.63
C GLU A 126 1.60 -10.28 13.50
N LEU A 127 1.17 -9.18 12.86
CA LEU A 127 1.95 -8.46 11.86
C LEU A 127 3.19 -7.80 12.50
N GLU A 128 3.06 -7.20 13.68
CA GLU A 128 4.23 -6.69 14.42
C GLU A 128 5.21 -7.83 14.77
N GLN A 129 4.70 -9.00 15.16
CA GLN A 129 5.53 -10.19 15.39
C GLN A 129 6.15 -10.77 14.11
N ALA A 130 5.60 -10.42 12.94
CA ALA A 130 6.15 -10.73 11.62
C ALA A 130 7.07 -9.61 11.11
N GLU A 131 7.54 -8.73 12.02
CA GLU A 131 8.51 -7.66 11.75
C GLU A 131 8.00 -6.55 10.84
N LEU A 132 6.68 -6.39 10.67
CA LEU A 132 6.14 -5.20 10.03
C LEU A 132 6.41 -3.97 10.92
N PRO A 133 6.96 -2.87 10.35
CA PRO A 133 7.22 -1.67 11.14
C PRO A 133 5.96 -1.09 11.78
N LYS A 134 6.11 -0.53 12.98
CA LYS A 134 5.02 0.20 13.65
C LYS A 134 4.54 1.35 12.76
N GLY A 135 3.23 1.56 12.70
CA GLY A 135 2.61 2.58 11.84
C GLY A 135 2.22 2.08 10.45
N VAL A 136 2.76 0.94 9.99
CA VAL A 136 2.33 0.32 8.72
C VAL A 136 0.90 -0.17 8.79
N VAL A 137 0.50 -0.76 9.92
CA VAL A 137 -0.91 -1.08 10.22
C VAL A 137 -1.27 -0.48 11.57
N LEU A 138 -2.36 0.29 11.61
CA LEU A 138 -2.92 0.83 12.85
C LEU A 138 -4.39 0.39 12.95
N SER A 139 -4.77 -0.19 14.09
CA SER A 139 -6.18 -0.43 14.39
C SER A 139 -6.85 0.89 14.79
N VAL A 140 -8.01 1.16 14.20
CA VAL A 140 -8.80 2.36 14.42
C VAL A 140 -10.22 1.96 14.77
N SER A 141 -10.82 2.67 15.71
CA SER A 141 -12.21 2.45 16.11
C SER A 141 -13.19 2.80 14.98
N ALA A 142 -14.26 2.02 14.86
CA ALA A 142 -15.24 2.11 13.78
C ALA A 142 -15.94 3.48 13.68
N ASP A 143 -16.08 4.19 14.80
CA ASP A 143 -16.69 5.52 14.87
C ASP A 143 -15.92 6.60 14.09
N LYS A 144 -14.65 6.33 13.74
CA LYS A 144 -13.81 7.24 12.94
C LYS A 144 -13.90 7.00 11.43
N LEU A 145 -14.69 6.03 10.98
CA LEU A 145 -14.75 5.65 9.57
C LEU A 145 -15.12 6.85 8.69
N ASP A 146 -16.17 7.59 9.03
CA ASP A 146 -16.64 8.73 8.24
C ASP A 146 -15.57 9.81 8.09
N ASP A 147 -14.87 10.13 9.17
CA ASP A 147 -13.80 11.12 9.16
C ASP A 147 -12.59 10.64 8.32
N LEU A 148 -12.21 9.36 8.45
CA LEU A 148 -11.15 8.77 7.61
C LEU A 148 -11.56 8.75 6.13
N VAL A 149 -12.83 8.46 5.85
CA VAL A 149 -13.43 8.46 4.51
C VAL A 149 -13.59 9.88 3.97
N ARG A 150 -13.43 10.93 4.76
CA ARG A 150 -13.39 12.33 4.27
C ARG A 150 -11.97 12.92 4.26
N HIS A 151 -11.01 12.27 4.91
CA HIS A 151 -9.65 12.78 5.04
C HIS A 151 -8.87 12.72 3.72
N THR A 152 -8.30 13.84 3.28
CA THR A 152 -7.62 13.98 1.98
C THR A 152 -6.32 13.18 1.85
N ALA A 153 -5.68 12.84 2.97
CA ALA A 153 -4.48 11.98 2.98
C ALA A 153 -4.77 10.48 2.71
N VAL A 154 -6.04 10.04 2.77
CA VAL A 154 -6.40 8.65 2.49
C VAL A 154 -6.48 8.43 0.99
N ALA A 155 -5.60 7.57 0.45
CA ALA A 155 -5.52 7.25 -0.96
C ALA A 155 -6.69 6.38 -1.46
N GLY A 156 -7.31 5.60 -0.56
CA GLY A 156 -8.47 4.78 -0.90
C GLY A 156 -9.06 4.04 0.30
N VAL A 157 -10.22 3.44 0.05
CA VAL A 157 -10.96 2.61 1.01
C VAL A 157 -11.19 1.26 0.35
N VAL A 158 -10.86 0.20 1.07
CA VAL A 158 -11.23 -1.16 0.71
C VAL A 158 -12.31 -1.63 1.67
N TYR A 159 -13.37 -2.21 1.12
CA TYR A 159 -14.60 -2.49 1.85
C TYR A 159 -15.14 -3.87 1.49
N ALA A 160 -15.30 -4.74 2.50
CA ALA A 160 -16.04 -6.00 2.33
C ALA A 160 -17.45 -5.86 2.90
N GLY A 161 -18.48 -5.89 2.06
CA GLY A 161 -19.86 -5.81 2.53
C GLY A 161 -20.85 -5.44 1.45
N LYS A 162 -22.02 -5.01 1.89
CA LYS A 162 -23.20 -4.77 1.05
C LYS A 162 -23.04 -3.55 0.15
N ARG A 163 -23.70 -3.64 -1.01
CA ARG A 163 -23.60 -2.62 -2.07
C ARG A 163 -24.11 -1.25 -1.63
N GLU A 164 -25.11 -1.21 -0.73
CA GLU A 164 -25.70 0.01 -0.21
C GLU A 164 -24.66 0.87 0.53
N THR A 165 -23.91 0.26 1.46
CA THR A 165 -22.83 0.93 2.19
C THR A 165 -21.70 1.33 1.26
N ALA A 166 -21.33 0.47 0.29
CA ALA A 166 -20.32 0.80 -0.71
C ALA A 166 -20.69 2.06 -1.52
N LEU A 167 -21.97 2.22 -1.88
CA LEU A 167 -22.44 3.43 -2.57
C LEU A 167 -22.33 4.69 -1.70
N THR A 168 -22.59 4.57 -0.40
CA THR A 168 -22.40 5.69 0.55
C THR A 168 -20.92 6.08 0.64
N LEU A 169 -20.04 5.11 0.88
CA LEU A 169 -18.58 5.34 0.92
C LEU A 169 -18.06 5.96 -0.38
N SER A 170 -18.57 5.50 -1.53
CA SER A 170 -18.18 6.05 -2.84
C SER A 170 -18.59 7.51 -3.00
N ARG A 171 -19.76 7.92 -2.48
CA ARG A 171 -20.21 9.31 -2.54
C ARG A 171 -19.38 10.20 -1.63
N ASP A 172 -19.05 9.71 -0.44
CA ASP A 172 -18.22 10.46 0.52
C ASP A 172 -16.79 10.64 0.01
N LEU A 173 -16.21 9.61 -0.61
CA LEU A 173 -14.93 9.70 -1.31
C LEU A 173 -14.96 10.70 -2.47
N ALA A 174 -16.02 10.68 -3.28
CA ALA A 174 -16.16 11.57 -4.43
C ALA A 174 -16.43 13.03 -4.05
N ALA A 175 -16.95 13.29 -2.86
CA ALA A 175 -17.20 14.64 -2.34
C ALA A 175 -15.94 15.35 -1.84
N ARG A 176 -14.79 14.66 -1.77
CA ARG A 176 -13.52 15.25 -1.31
C ARG A 176 -12.95 16.21 -2.35
N GLU A 177 -12.30 17.26 -1.86
CA GLU A 177 -11.40 18.07 -2.68
C GLU A 177 -9.99 17.46 -2.69
N GLY A 178 -9.34 17.40 -3.85
CA GLY A 178 -7.96 16.89 -3.99
C GLY A 178 -7.88 15.52 -4.66
N LEU A 179 -7.02 14.64 -4.14
CA LEU A 179 -6.79 13.31 -4.72
C LEU A 179 -8.10 12.50 -4.73
N LEU A 180 -8.48 11.97 -5.88
CA LEU A 180 -9.62 11.07 -6.00
C LEU A 180 -9.32 9.76 -5.25
N GLY A 181 -9.89 9.63 -4.06
CA GLY A 181 -9.81 8.41 -3.27
C GLY A 181 -10.54 7.27 -3.99
N GLN A 182 -9.89 6.11 -4.09
CA GLN A 182 -10.51 4.96 -4.74
C GLN A 182 -11.30 4.12 -3.74
N LEU A 183 -12.54 3.78 -4.06
CA LEU A 183 -13.26 2.70 -3.38
C LEU A 183 -13.03 1.39 -4.12
N ILE A 184 -12.69 0.34 -3.38
CA ILE A 184 -12.63 -1.03 -3.88
C ILE A 184 -13.51 -1.87 -2.98
N ALA A 185 -14.63 -2.37 -3.49
CA ALA A 185 -15.60 -3.11 -2.70
C ALA A 185 -15.70 -4.56 -3.14
N GLU A 186 -15.75 -5.47 -2.16
CA GLU A 186 -16.12 -6.87 -2.36
C GLU A 186 -17.47 -7.13 -1.69
N SER A 187 -18.44 -7.58 -2.48
CA SER A 187 -19.81 -7.82 -2.03
C SER A 187 -20.28 -9.25 -2.29
N ASP A 188 -19.53 -10.04 -3.06
CA ASP A 188 -19.82 -11.45 -3.30
C ASP A 188 -18.76 -12.33 -2.63
N PHE A 189 -19.15 -12.90 -1.50
CA PHE A 189 -18.28 -13.76 -0.69
C PHE A 189 -18.32 -15.24 -1.10
N ALA A 190 -19.17 -15.62 -2.07
CA ALA A 190 -19.21 -16.98 -2.58
C ALA A 190 -18.10 -17.20 -3.61
N SER A 191 -17.84 -16.20 -4.46
CA SER A 191 -16.89 -16.31 -5.57
C SER A 191 -15.71 -15.35 -5.50
N TYR A 192 -15.77 -14.32 -4.66
CA TYR A 192 -14.72 -13.29 -4.52
C TYR A 192 -14.26 -12.71 -5.88
N PRO A 193 -15.19 -12.21 -6.73
CA PRO A 193 -14.86 -11.80 -8.09
C PRO A 193 -13.92 -10.59 -8.14
N VAL A 194 -13.89 -9.78 -7.08
CA VAL A 194 -13.04 -8.59 -7.00
C VAL A 194 -11.69 -8.95 -6.38
N ILE A 195 -11.68 -9.48 -5.16
CA ILE A 195 -10.42 -9.78 -4.45
C ILE A 195 -9.72 -11.02 -5.02
N GLY A 196 -10.47 -11.98 -5.59
CA GLY A 196 -9.93 -13.15 -6.27
C GLY A 196 -9.41 -12.88 -7.68
N SER A 197 -9.44 -11.63 -8.14
CA SER A 197 -8.87 -11.25 -9.44
C SER A 197 -7.33 -11.24 -9.39
N PRO A 198 -6.62 -11.88 -10.34
CA PRO A 198 -5.15 -11.83 -10.39
C PRO A 198 -4.58 -10.42 -10.49
N THR A 199 -5.31 -9.47 -11.07
CA THR A 199 -4.85 -8.09 -11.24
C THR A 199 -5.35 -7.15 -10.13
N TYR A 200 -5.86 -7.70 -9.02
CA TYR A 200 -6.38 -6.92 -7.90
C TYR A 200 -5.36 -5.89 -7.36
N SER A 201 -4.07 -6.26 -7.35
CA SER A 201 -2.95 -5.42 -6.92
C SER A 201 -2.81 -4.11 -7.68
N LEU A 202 -3.24 -4.04 -8.95
CA LEU A 202 -3.16 -2.81 -9.77
C LEU A 202 -3.98 -1.66 -9.18
N ARG A 203 -4.99 -1.94 -8.35
CA ARG A 203 -5.80 -0.91 -7.69
C ARG A 203 -5.06 -0.19 -6.56
N PHE A 204 -3.92 -0.73 -6.12
CA PHE A 204 -3.17 -0.24 -4.96
C PHE A 204 -1.87 0.46 -5.30
N VAL A 205 -1.54 0.56 -6.59
CA VAL A 205 -0.27 1.13 -7.06
C VAL A 205 -0.49 2.32 -7.99
N THR A 206 0.56 3.13 -8.12
CA THR A 206 0.76 4.10 -9.19
C THR A 206 2.07 3.81 -9.90
N GLU A 207 2.09 4.01 -11.21
CA GLU A 207 3.32 3.96 -12.00
C GLU A 207 4.21 5.18 -11.67
N ARG A 208 5.52 4.95 -11.58
CA ARG A 208 6.54 5.97 -11.35
C ARG A 208 7.73 5.71 -12.26
N THR A 209 8.35 6.78 -12.73
CA THR A 209 9.61 6.70 -13.48
C THR A 209 10.76 7.20 -12.62
N ARG A 210 11.90 6.52 -12.69
CA ARG A 210 13.17 6.96 -12.13
C ARG A 210 14.18 7.13 -13.25
N THR A 211 14.75 8.32 -13.35
CA THR A 211 15.78 8.67 -14.33
C THR A 211 17.08 9.02 -13.61
N ILE A 212 18.17 8.35 -13.97
CA ILE A 212 19.50 8.58 -13.40
C ILE A 212 20.46 8.99 -14.52
N ASN A 213 20.95 10.23 -14.46
CA ASN A 213 22.00 10.73 -15.35
C ASN A 213 23.37 10.30 -14.85
N ILE A 214 23.96 9.30 -15.50
CA ILE A 214 25.29 8.76 -15.20
C ILE A 214 26.40 9.70 -15.71
N THR A 215 26.13 10.46 -16.78
CA THR A 215 27.09 11.41 -17.40
C THR A 215 27.49 12.59 -16.50
N ALA A 216 26.76 12.87 -15.43
CA ALA A 216 27.16 13.88 -14.45
C ALA A 216 28.29 13.41 -13.50
N VAL A 217 28.56 12.10 -13.42
CA VAL A 217 29.67 11.55 -12.61
C VAL A 217 30.99 11.59 -13.39
N GLY A 218 30.90 11.51 -14.71
CA GLY A 218 32.04 11.64 -15.62
C GLY A 218 32.14 13.05 -16.18
N GLY A 219 32.26 14.06 -15.31
CA GLY A 219 32.82 15.34 -15.73
C GLY A 219 34.10 15.02 -16.49
N ASN A 220 34.13 15.35 -17.78
CA ASN A 220 35.25 15.09 -18.67
C ASN A 220 36.53 15.59 -17.97
N ALA A 221 37.34 14.68 -17.41
CA ALA A 221 38.49 15.05 -16.58
C ALA A 221 39.42 16.01 -17.34
N THR A 222 39.47 15.86 -18.66
CA THR A 222 40.14 16.74 -19.62
C THR A 222 39.67 18.21 -19.56
N LEU A 223 38.42 18.48 -19.20
CA LEU A 223 37.83 19.82 -19.08
C LEU A 223 38.04 20.45 -17.69
N LEU A 224 38.36 19.64 -16.67
CA LEU A 224 38.79 20.10 -15.34
C LEU A 224 40.29 20.42 -15.32
N GLU A 225 41.11 19.69 -16.09
CA GLU A 225 42.56 19.95 -16.21
C GLU A 225 42.90 21.21 -17.02
N LEU A 226 42.02 21.62 -17.95
CA LEU A 226 42.19 22.85 -18.74
C LEU A 226 41.97 24.15 -17.93
N GLY A 227 41.51 24.05 -16.68
CA GLY A 227 41.29 25.20 -15.79
C GLY A 227 42.40 25.48 -14.77
N SER A 228 43.43 24.63 -14.68
CA SER A 228 44.44 24.71 -13.61
C SER A 228 45.91 24.73 -14.07
N GLY A 229 46.19 25.14 -15.31
CA GLY A 229 47.55 25.26 -15.87
C GLY A 229 48.03 26.69 -16.10
N GLU A 230 48.52 27.32 -15.03
CA GLU A 230 49.54 28.38 -14.93
C GLU A 230 49.70 29.45 -16.02
N GLU A 231 49.32 30.69 -15.65
CA GLU A 231 50.10 31.89 -15.95
C GLU A 231 51.48 31.79 -15.26
N ALA A 232 52.55 31.58 -16.02
CA ALA A 232 53.91 31.80 -15.53
C ALA A 232 54.86 32.16 -16.69
N HIS A 233 54.98 33.47 -16.94
CA HIS A 233 56.20 34.26 -17.22
C HIS A 233 55.97 35.43 -18.17
#